data_AF-A0A9Q0ICD0-F1
#
_entry.id   AF-A0A9Q0ICD0-F1
#
_cell.length_a   1.000
_cell.length_b   1.000
_cell.length_c   1.000
_cell.angle_alpha   90.00
_cell.angle_beta   90.00
_cell.angle_gamma   90.00
#
_symmetry.space_group_name_H-M   'P 1'
#
loop_
_entity.id
_entity.type
_entity.pdbx_description
1 polymer ?
#
loop_
_entity_poly.entity_id
_entity_poly.type
_entity_poly.pdbx_seq_one_letter_code
_entity_poly.pdbx_strand_id
1 'polypeptide(L)'
;MPFAKRTVEPPMLCRHEVPRDEGLLFGDLRAVSGVALSRTLRQLSDLARHACSLFQELENDIVTINQRVWVLQNKIGQIQQSAGELDPKKEAVRKYISPPPPPARPPTA
;
A
#
# COMPACT_ATOMS: atom_id res chain seq x y z
N MET A 1 -17.89 -9.36 -8.54
CA MET A 1 -16.67 -10.14 -8.86
C MET A 1 -15.49 -9.18 -8.91
N PRO A 2 -14.34 -9.45 -8.26
CA PRO A 2 -13.22 -8.53 -8.33
C PRO A 2 -12.57 -8.63 -9.71
N PHE A 3 -12.49 -7.52 -10.43
CA PHE A 3 -11.76 -7.43 -11.69
C PHE A 3 -10.26 -7.57 -11.39
N ALA A 4 -9.57 -8.46 -12.10
CA ALA A 4 -8.12 -8.60 -11.95
C ALA A 4 -7.45 -7.29 -12.39
N LYS A 5 -6.68 -6.65 -11.49
CA LYS A 5 -5.95 -5.41 -11.78
C LYS A 5 -4.93 -5.60 -12.92
N ARG A 6 -4.45 -6.84 -13.13
CA ARG A 6 -3.49 -7.22 -14.16
C ARG A 6 -3.88 -8.57 -14.76
N THR A 7 -3.83 -8.68 -16.08
CA THR A 7 -4.13 -9.91 -16.83
C THR A 7 -3.04 -10.11 -17.88
N VAL A 8 -2.46 -11.31 -17.92
CA VAL A 8 -1.44 -11.68 -18.91
C VAL A 8 -2.15 -12.22 -20.15
N GLU A 9 -1.89 -11.63 -21.30
CA GLU A 9 -2.48 -12.05 -22.56
C GLU A 9 -1.47 -12.83 -23.41
N PRO A 10 -1.89 -13.88 -24.15
CA PRO A 10 -3.24 -14.46 -24.23
C PRO A 10 -3.56 -15.42 -23.06
N PRO A 11 -4.82 -15.54 -22.61
CA PRO A 11 -5.20 -16.37 -21.46
C PRO A 11 -5.19 -17.88 -21.73
N MET A 12 -4.91 -18.34 -22.95
CA MET A 12 -4.82 -19.76 -23.30
C MET A 12 -3.80 -20.01 -24.42
N LEU A 13 -2.85 -20.90 -24.17
CA LEU A 13 -1.91 -21.39 -25.17
C LEU A 13 -2.52 -22.59 -25.92
N CYS A 14 -2.63 -22.47 -27.25
CA CYS A 14 -2.93 -23.55 -28.18
C CYS A 14 -4.02 -24.56 -27.75
N ARG A 15 -5.28 -24.11 -27.60
CA ARG A 15 -6.44 -25.01 -27.72
C ARG A 15 -6.78 -25.18 -29.19
N HIS A 16 -6.26 -26.23 -29.82
CA HIS A 16 -6.87 -26.77 -31.04
C HIS A 16 -7.59 -28.06 -30.65
N GLU A 17 -8.78 -28.30 -31.21
CA GLU A 17 -9.38 -29.64 -31.20
C GLU A 17 -8.41 -30.58 -31.92
N VAL A 18 -8.10 -31.75 -31.33
CA VAL A 18 -7.27 -32.76 -32.00
C VAL A 18 -8.03 -33.23 -33.25
N PRO A 19 -7.52 -33.01 -34.47
CA PRO A 19 -8.14 -33.55 -35.68
C PRO A 19 -8.31 -35.07 -35.55
N ARG A 20 -9.51 -35.59 -35.87
CA ARG A 20 -9.79 -37.05 -35.85
C ARG A 20 -9.01 -37.84 -36.91
N ASP A 21 -8.36 -37.15 -37.84
CA ASP A 21 -7.62 -37.76 -38.94
C ASP A 21 -6.11 -37.74 -38.63
N GLU A 22 -5.60 -38.89 -38.19
CA GLU A 22 -4.27 -39.07 -37.62
C GLU A 22 -3.13 -38.72 -38.60
N GLY A 23 -3.41 -38.74 -39.90
CA GLY A 23 -2.45 -38.46 -40.98
C GLY A 23 -2.08 -36.98 -41.17
N LEU A 24 -2.91 -36.04 -40.69
CA LEU A 24 -2.69 -34.58 -40.84
C LEU A 24 -2.08 -33.94 -39.57
N LEU A 25 -1.97 -34.69 -38.47
CA LEU A 25 -1.54 -34.18 -37.16
C LEU A 25 -0.08 -33.72 -37.10
N PHE A 26 0.79 -34.35 -37.88
CA PHE A 26 2.24 -34.12 -37.82
C PHE A 26 2.77 -33.19 -38.92
N GLY A 27 2.00 -32.93 -39.97
CA GLY A 27 2.40 -32.06 -41.08
C GLY A 27 2.62 -30.60 -40.67
N ASP A 28 1.97 -30.17 -39.59
CA ASP A 28 2.00 -28.77 -39.14
C ASP A 28 2.58 -28.58 -37.71
N LEU A 29 3.21 -29.62 -37.13
CA LEU A 29 3.78 -29.58 -35.77
C LEU A 29 4.79 -28.44 -35.59
N ARG A 30 5.58 -28.13 -36.63
CA ARG A 30 6.51 -27.00 -36.62
C ARG A 30 5.77 -25.66 -36.53
N ALA A 31 4.65 -25.49 -37.25
CA ALA A 31 3.85 -24.28 -37.18
C ALA A 31 3.12 -24.17 -35.83
N VAL A 32 2.53 -25.26 -35.35
CA VAL A 32 1.89 -25.33 -34.03
C VAL A 32 2.87 -24.99 -32.91
N SER A 33 4.08 -25.56 -32.96
CA SER A 33 5.16 -25.26 -31.99
C SER A 33 5.63 -23.81 -32.10
N GLY A 34 5.76 -23.27 -33.32
CA GLY A 34 6.11 -21.88 -33.55
C GLY A 34 5.07 -20.90 -33.00
N VAL A 35 3.78 -21.18 -33.19
CA VAL A 35 2.67 -20.40 -32.64
C VAL A 35 2.64 -20.51 -31.11
N ALA A 36 2.84 -21.71 -30.56
CA ALA A 36 2.91 -21.91 -29.11
C ALA A 36 4.04 -21.09 -28.50
N LEU A 37 5.27 -21.19 -29.05
CA LEU A 37 6.43 -20.42 -28.58
C LEU A 37 6.21 -18.91 -28.68
N SER A 38 5.69 -18.42 -29.82
CA SER A 38 5.39 -16.99 -30.01
C SER A 38 4.39 -16.47 -28.97
N ARG A 39 3.33 -17.24 -28.70
CA ARG A 39 2.34 -16.87 -27.67
C ARG A 39 2.95 -16.91 -26.27
N THR A 40 3.77 -17.89 -25.94
CA THR A 40 4.48 -17.96 -24.65
C THR A 40 5.42 -16.77 -24.47
N LEU A 41 6.19 -16.38 -25.50
CA LEU A 41 7.03 -15.18 -25.45
C LEU A 41 6.21 -13.90 -25.22
N ARG A 42 5.02 -13.81 -25.83
CA ARG A 42 4.11 -12.68 -25.59
C ARG A 42 3.60 -12.67 -24.15
N GLN A 43 3.19 -13.80 -23.59
CA GLN A 43 2.78 -13.90 -22.19
C GLN A 43 3.90 -13.50 -21.24
N LEU A 44 5.13 -13.98 -21.48
CA LEU A 44 6.30 -13.63 -20.66
C LEU A 44 6.60 -12.13 -20.75
N SER A 45 6.48 -11.53 -21.94
CA SER A 45 6.66 -10.09 -22.13
C SER A 45 5.59 -9.28 -21.38
N ASP A 46 4.33 -9.72 -21.43
CA ASP A 46 3.23 -9.09 -20.71
C ASP A 46 3.39 -9.24 -19.18
N LEU A 47 3.82 -10.41 -18.72
CA LEU A 47 4.15 -10.65 -17.31
C LEU A 47 5.29 -9.76 -16.83
N ALA A 48 6.36 -9.63 -17.62
CA ALA A 48 7.48 -8.75 -17.30
C ALA A 48 7.02 -7.28 -17.19
N ARG A 49 6.17 -6.83 -18.13
CA ARG A 49 5.58 -5.47 -18.07
C ARG A 49 4.76 -5.27 -16.80
N HIS A 50 3.94 -6.25 -16.44
CA HIS A 50 3.15 -6.23 -15.20
C HIS A 50 4.02 -6.21 -13.95
N ALA A 51 5.12 -6.96 -13.93
CA ALA A 51 6.09 -6.94 -12.85
C ALA A 51 6.76 -5.57 -12.71
N CYS A 52 7.19 -4.95 -13.81
CA CYS A 52 7.73 -3.59 -13.79
C CYS A 52 6.71 -2.57 -13.25
N SER A 53 5.46 -2.64 -13.69
CA SER A 53 4.38 -1.79 -13.15
C SER A 53 4.17 -2.00 -11.65
N LEU A 54 4.21 -3.24 -11.16
CA LEU A 54 4.13 -3.57 -9.74
C LEU A 54 5.28 -2.95 -8.95
N PHE A 55 6.51 -3.11 -9.42
CA PHE A 55 7.68 -2.56 -8.73
C PHE A 55 7.65 -1.04 -8.70
N GLN A 56 7.17 -0.39 -9.76
CA GLN A 56 7.02 1.06 -9.78
C GLN A 56 5.94 1.55 -8.80
N GLU A 57 4.81 0.84 -8.68
CA GLU A 57 3.81 1.14 -7.64
C GLU A 57 4.40 1.02 -6.23
N LEU A 58 5.11 -0.06 -5.95
CA LEU A 58 5.76 -0.29 -4.66
C LEU A 58 6.83 0.76 -4.35
N GLU A 59 7.63 1.15 -5.35
CA GLU A 59 8.64 2.20 -5.22
C GLU A 59 8.00 3.54 -4.81
N ASN A 60 6.91 3.92 -5.48
CA ASN A 60 6.17 5.14 -5.14
C ASN A 60 5.60 5.11 -3.71
N ASP A 61 5.06 3.96 -3.30
CA ASP A 61 4.54 3.78 -1.93
C ASP A 61 5.68 3.89 -0.90
N ILE A 62 6.82 3.25 -1.16
CA ILE A 62 8.01 3.32 -0.29
C ILE A 62 8.51 4.76 -0.16
N VAL A 63 8.64 5.50 -1.28
CA VAL A 63 9.06 6.90 -1.28
C VAL A 63 8.11 7.75 -0.44
N THR A 64 6.80 7.57 -0.63
CA THR A 64 5.76 8.30 0.12
C THR A 64 5.85 7.99 1.62
N ILE A 65 6.01 6.72 1.99
CA ILE A 65 6.14 6.31 3.39
C ILE A 65 7.42 6.89 4.00
N ASN A 66 8.55 6.84 3.29
CA ASN A 66 9.82 7.40 3.76
C ASN A 66 9.72 8.90 4.02
N GLN A 67 9.09 9.67 3.12
CA GLN A 67 8.85 11.10 3.34
C GLN A 67 8.05 11.35 4.61
N ARG A 68 6.98 10.58 4.83
CA ARG A 68 6.15 10.69 6.04
C ARG A 68 6.94 10.34 7.31
N VAL A 69 7.76 9.29 7.27
CA VAL A 69 8.64 8.90 8.38
C VAL A 69 9.62 10.01 8.70
N TRP A 70 10.24 10.62 7.70
CA TRP A 70 11.17 11.73 7.89
C TRP A 70 10.50 12.95 8.55
N VAL A 71 9.31 13.33 8.06
CA VAL A 71 8.51 14.41 8.68
C VAL A 71 8.17 14.08 10.14
N LEU A 72 7.79 12.84 10.43
CA LEU A 72 7.48 12.41 11.79
C LEU A 72 8.72 12.44 12.69
N GLN A 73 9.86 11.97 12.22
CA GLN A 73 11.13 12.01 12.98
C GLN A 73 11.50 13.44 13.34
N ASN A 74 11.39 14.39 12.40
CA ASN A 74 11.67 15.80 12.68
C ASN A 74 10.70 16.40 13.70
N LYS A 75 9.41 16.06 13.63
CA LYS A 75 8.43 16.50 14.64
C LYS A 75 8.73 15.93 16.02
N ILE A 76 9.09 14.65 16.10
CA ILE A 76 9.50 14.01 17.35
C ILE A 76 10.72 14.72 17.94
N GLY A 77 11.74 15.01 17.13
CA GLY A 77 12.93 15.74 17.59
C GLY A 77 12.59 17.13 18.13
N GLN A 78 11.74 17.89 17.44
CA GLN A 78 11.27 19.20 17.93
C GLN A 78 10.48 19.10 19.23
N ILE A 79 9.62 18.10 19.36
CA ILE A 79 8.86 17.86 20.60
C ILE A 79 9.80 17.48 21.74
N GLN A 80 10.79 16.62 21.49
CA GLN A 80 11.78 16.21 22.49
C GLN A 80 12.61 17.41 22.97
N GLN A 81 13.07 18.26 22.05
CA GLN A 81 13.77 19.49 22.40
C GLN A 81 12.87 20.42 23.24
N SER A 82 11.67 20.71 22.75
CA SER A 82 10.72 21.60 23.45
C SER A 82 10.38 21.06 24.84
N ALA A 83 10.17 19.74 24.97
CA ALA A 83 9.89 19.10 26.24
C ALA A 83 11.09 19.13 27.21
N GLY A 84 12.32 19.04 26.69
CA GLY A 84 13.53 19.20 27.48
C GLY A 84 13.77 20.62 27.97
N GLU A 85 13.28 21.63 27.25
CA GLU A 85 13.37 23.05 27.62
C GLU A 85 12.29 23.50 28.63
N LEU A 86 11.23 22.70 28.84
CA LEU A 86 10.17 23.01 29.80
C LEU A 86 10.71 22.98 31.23
N ASP A 87 10.54 24.11 31.95
CA ASP A 87 10.84 24.22 33.38
C ASP A 87 9.52 24.23 34.18
N PRO A 88 9.18 23.12 34.89
CA PRO A 88 7.94 23.01 35.65
C PRO A 88 7.76 24.07 36.73
N LYS A 89 8.85 24.71 37.18
CA LYS A 89 8.81 25.75 38.22
C LYS A 89 8.43 27.12 37.66
N LYS A 90 8.57 27.32 36.35
CA LYS A 90 8.20 28.57 35.65
C LYS A 90 6.82 28.51 35.01
N GLU A 91 6.26 27.31 34.89
CA GLU A 91 4.91 27.11 34.37
C GLU A 91 3.84 27.68 35.32
N ALA A 92 2.93 28.47 34.76
CA ALA A 92 1.90 29.15 35.53
C ALA A 92 0.86 28.16 36.06
N VAL A 93 0.95 27.79 37.34
CA VAL A 93 -0.08 27.00 38.01
C VAL A 93 -1.28 27.90 38.30
N ARG A 94 -2.43 27.60 37.70
CA ARG A 94 -3.71 28.25 38.05
C ARG A 94 -4.02 27.93 39.51
N LYS A 95 -3.70 28.85 40.43
CA LYS A 95 -4.05 28.72 41.85
C LYS A 95 -5.58 28.62 41.96
N TYR A 96 -6.05 27.55 42.58
CA TYR A 96 -7.44 27.44 42.99
C TYR A 96 -7.69 28.51 44.05
N ILE A 97 -8.47 29.54 43.70
CA ILE A 97 -9.04 30.45 44.69
C ILE A 97 -10.15 29.64 45.35
N SER A 98 -9.96 29.26 46.62
CA SER A 98 -11.01 28.56 47.35
C SER A 98 -12.26 29.45 47.37
N PRO A 99 -13.44 28.94 47.00
CA PRO A 99 -14.66 29.71 47.05
C PRO A 99 -14.89 30.22 48.49
N PRO A 100 -15.44 31.43 48.67
CA PRO A 100 -15.75 31.95 49.99
C PRO A 100 -16.67 30.97 50.74
N PRO A 101 -16.51 30.83 52.06
CA PRO A 101 -17.36 29.94 52.85
C PRO A 101 -18.83 30.32 52.67
N PRO A 102 -19.75 29.34 52.63
CA PRO A 102 -21.17 29.62 52.48
C PRO A 102 -21.66 30.52 53.63
N PRO A 103 -22.61 31.44 53.37
CA PRO A 103 -23.15 32.32 54.39
C PRO A 103 -23.73 31.49 55.55
N ALA A 104 -23.50 31.96 56.78
CA ALA A 104 -24.03 31.33 57.98
C ALA A 104 -25.55 31.14 57.85
N ARG A 105 -26.03 29.93 58.12
CA ARG A 105 -27.46 29.61 58.08
C ARG A 105 -28.18 30.55 59.07
N PRO A 106 -29.25 31.24 58.66
CA PRO A 106 -30.04 32.06 59.58
C PRO A 106 -30.61 31.18 60.69
N PRO A 107 -30.73 31.68 61.93
CA PRO A 107 -31.31 30.94 63.04
C PRO A 107 -32.74 30.55 62.70
N THR A 108 -33.06 29.26 62.81
CA THR A 108 -34.43 28.76 62.74
C THR A 108 -35.22 29.33 63.91
N ALA A 109 -36.27 30.08 63.59
CA ALA A 109 -37.29 30.54 64.52
C ALA A 109 -38.18 29.36 64.97
#